data_AF-A0A6G1AYL9-F1
#
_entry.id   AF-A0A6G1AYL9-F1
#
_cell.length_a   1.000
_cell.length_b   1.000
_cell.length_c   1.000
_cell.angle_alpha   90.00
_cell.angle_beta   90.00
_cell.angle_gamma   90.00
#
_symmetry.space_group_name_H-M   'P 1'
#
loop_
_entity.id
_entity.type
_entity.pdbx_description
1 polymer ?
#
loop_
_entity_poly.entity_id
_entity_poly.type
_entity_poly.pdbx_seq_one_letter_code
_entity_poly.pdbx_strand_id
1 'polypeptide(L)'
;MLLAALCCLLCSFQTSAGHFPRACASSKSLMEKECCPAWTGDGSPCGQLSGRGACQDIILSKAPLGPQYPFTGMDDREAWPSIFYNRTCQCFGNFMGFNCGNCKFGFWGPNCTEKRLLVRRNIFDLSVPEKNKFLAYLTLAKHTTSPDYVIPTGTYGQMNNGSTPMFNDINVYDLFVWMHYYVSRDTLLGGSEIWRDIDFAHEAPGFLPWHRLFLLLWEQEIQKLTGDENFTIPYWDWRDAKSCDICTDEYMGGRNSANPNLLSPASFFSSWQIICTRLEEYNSRQALCDGTPEGPLLRNPGNHDKARTPRLPSSADVEFCLSLTQYESDSMDKAANFSFRNTLEGFASPLTGIADASQSSMHNALHIYMNGTMSQVPGSANDPIFLLHHAFVDSIFEQWLRRHHPLQEVYPEANAPIGHNRESYMVPFIPLYRNGDFFISSRDLGYDYSNLQDSEQDIFQDYIKPYLEQASRIWPWLIGAAVVGSVLTIVLGRLTSQLCRRRKRKQLHEERQPLLMEKEDYHSLLYQTHV
;
A
#
# COMPACT_ATOMS: atom_id res chain seq x y z
N MET A 1 -20.17 47.95 -33.87
CA MET A 1 -21.01 46.79 -33.45
C MET A 1 -20.52 45.45 -34.04
N LEU A 2 -19.21 45.23 -34.19
CA LEU A 2 -18.67 43.96 -34.71
C LEU A 2 -17.44 43.45 -33.92
N LEU A 3 -17.07 44.13 -32.83
CA LEU A 3 -15.96 43.76 -31.94
C LEU A 3 -16.40 43.31 -30.55
N ALA A 4 -17.68 43.48 -30.20
CA ALA A 4 -18.23 43.04 -28.91
C ALA A 4 -18.83 41.61 -28.95
N ALA A 5 -19.00 41.04 -30.16
CA ALA A 5 -19.60 39.71 -30.33
C ALA A 5 -18.57 38.57 -30.36
N LEU A 6 -17.26 38.87 -30.49
CA LEU A 6 -16.20 37.84 -30.50
C LEU A 6 -15.60 37.55 -29.11
N CYS A 7 -15.86 38.38 -28.08
CA CYS A 7 -15.45 38.07 -26.70
C CYS A 7 -16.43 37.17 -25.95
N CYS A 8 -17.66 36.96 -26.47
CA CYS A 8 -18.69 36.16 -25.79
C CYS A 8 -18.71 34.68 -26.21
N LEU A 9 -17.77 34.21 -27.03
CA LEU A 9 -17.68 32.82 -27.49
C LEU A 9 -16.45 32.06 -26.96
N LEU A 10 -15.69 32.66 -26.04
CA LEU A 10 -14.53 32.02 -25.36
C LEU A 10 -14.72 31.81 -23.85
N CYS A 11 -15.90 32.10 -23.30
CA CYS A 11 -16.16 32.02 -21.85
C CYS A 11 -17.35 31.10 -21.49
N SER A 12 -17.50 29.98 -22.20
CA SER A 12 -18.49 28.96 -21.83
C SER A 12 -17.85 27.60 -22.00
N PHE A 13 -17.16 27.14 -20.95
CA PHE A 13 -16.99 25.75 -20.50
C PHE A 13 -15.89 25.79 -19.42
N GLN A 14 -16.18 26.41 -18.28
CA GLN A 14 -15.43 26.07 -17.06
C GLN A 14 -15.88 24.67 -16.66
N THR A 15 -15.18 23.66 -17.17
CA THR A 15 -15.28 22.31 -16.65
C THR A 15 -14.59 22.32 -15.30
N SER A 16 -15.39 22.43 -14.25
CA SER A 16 -15.00 21.97 -12.92
C SER A 16 -14.61 20.50 -13.02
N ALA A 17 -13.48 20.13 -12.44
CA ALA A 17 -13.06 18.74 -12.37
C ALA A 17 -12.70 18.42 -10.91
N GLY A 18 -12.82 17.13 -10.48
CA GLY A 18 -12.66 16.60 -9.09
C GLY A 18 -12.02 15.19 -8.92
N HIS A 19 -11.42 14.82 -7.75
CA HIS A 19 -10.48 13.70 -7.27
C HIS A 19 -10.50 12.36 -7.95
N PHE A 20 -11.60 12.15 -8.60
CA PHE A 20 -11.64 11.42 -9.82
C PHE A 20 -10.56 11.93 -10.78
N PRO A 21 -10.12 11.07 -11.70
CA PRO A 21 -9.38 11.54 -12.85
C PRO A 21 -10.18 12.69 -13.47
N ARG A 22 -9.52 13.82 -13.75
CA ARG A 22 -10.13 15.01 -14.35
C ARG A 22 -10.97 14.66 -15.58
N ALA A 23 -10.48 13.70 -16.37
CA ALA A 23 -11.17 13.17 -17.54
C ALA A 23 -12.49 12.41 -17.25
N CYS A 24 -12.71 11.99 -16.00
CA CYS A 24 -13.91 11.31 -15.53
C CYS A 24 -14.84 12.21 -14.70
N ALA A 25 -14.40 13.42 -14.35
CA ALA A 25 -15.15 14.36 -13.52
C ALA A 25 -16.21 15.14 -14.34
N SER A 26 -16.98 14.44 -15.19
CA SER A 26 -17.97 15.04 -16.09
C SER A 26 -19.36 14.46 -15.86
N SER A 27 -20.39 15.23 -16.22
CA SER A 27 -21.79 14.77 -16.13
C SER A 27 -22.00 13.49 -16.93
N LYS A 28 -21.40 13.41 -18.13
CA LYS A 28 -21.42 12.21 -18.97
C LYS A 28 -20.84 11.00 -18.24
N SER A 29 -19.61 11.09 -17.74
CA SER A 29 -18.92 9.97 -17.09
C SER A 29 -19.64 9.49 -15.82
N LEU A 30 -20.16 10.42 -15.01
CA LEU A 30 -20.91 10.09 -13.80
C LEU A 30 -22.27 9.45 -14.13
N MET A 31 -23.00 9.98 -15.11
CA MET A 31 -24.31 9.42 -15.51
C MET A 31 -24.17 8.06 -16.20
N GLU A 32 -23.13 7.88 -17.03
CA GLU A 32 -22.79 6.59 -17.65
C GLU A 32 -22.15 5.61 -16.66
N LYS A 33 -21.75 6.10 -15.47
CA LYS A 33 -20.99 5.35 -14.46
C LYS A 33 -19.74 4.67 -15.05
N GLU A 34 -19.04 5.37 -15.95
CA GLU A 34 -17.83 4.88 -16.60
C GLU A 34 -16.67 5.89 -16.48
N CYS A 35 -15.54 5.42 -15.94
CA CYS A 35 -14.28 6.16 -15.89
C CYS A 35 -13.19 5.38 -16.63
N CYS A 36 -13.22 5.49 -17.96
CA CYS A 36 -12.28 4.83 -18.86
C CYS A 36 -11.62 5.83 -19.83
N PRO A 37 -10.82 6.77 -19.30
CA PRO A 37 -10.26 7.84 -20.12
C PRO A 37 -9.23 7.32 -21.13
N ALA A 38 -9.10 8.06 -22.23
CA ALA A 38 -8.13 7.76 -23.26
C ALA A 38 -6.70 7.91 -22.74
N TRP A 39 -5.82 6.98 -23.11
CA TRP A 39 -4.38 7.15 -22.90
C TRP A 39 -3.80 8.05 -23.98
N THR A 40 -2.95 9.01 -23.61
CA THR A 40 -2.38 9.98 -24.53
C THR A 40 -1.45 9.37 -25.58
N GLY A 41 -0.90 8.18 -25.33
CA GLY A 41 0.03 7.53 -26.25
C GLY A 41 -0.63 6.96 -27.51
N ASP A 42 -1.87 6.46 -27.42
CA ASP A 42 -2.59 5.87 -28.57
C ASP A 42 -4.02 6.40 -28.78
N GLY A 43 -4.49 7.29 -27.90
CA GLY A 43 -5.82 7.89 -27.95
C GLY A 43 -6.97 6.94 -27.61
N SER A 44 -6.69 5.68 -27.28
CA SER A 44 -7.73 4.69 -26.98
C SER A 44 -8.05 4.64 -25.49
N PRO A 45 -9.31 4.31 -25.11
CA PRO A 45 -9.69 4.09 -23.72
C PRO A 45 -8.77 3.06 -23.06
N CYS A 46 -8.19 3.42 -21.90
CA CYS A 46 -7.32 2.54 -21.13
C CYS A 46 -6.08 2.01 -21.89
N GLY A 47 -5.66 2.67 -22.98
CA GLY A 47 -4.52 2.23 -23.80
C GLY A 47 -4.75 0.86 -24.47
N GLN A 48 -6.00 0.55 -24.82
CA GLN A 48 -6.41 -0.71 -25.42
C GLN A 48 -5.70 -1.03 -26.74
N LEU A 49 -5.49 -0.04 -27.61
CA LEU A 49 -4.81 -0.26 -28.90
C LEU A 49 -3.35 -0.66 -28.72
N SER A 50 -2.71 -0.23 -27.63
CA SER A 50 -1.35 -0.59 -27.25
C SER A 50 -1.27 -1.79 -26.31
N GLY A 51 -2.41 -2.45 -26.02
CA GLY A 51 -2.46 -3.60 -25.12
C GLY A 51 -2.13 -3.27 -23.66
N ARG A 52 -2.27 -2.00 -23.24
CA ARG A 52 -1.97 -1.56 -21.86
C ARG A 52 -3.09 -1.88 -20.88
N GLY A 53 -4.33 -1.96 -21.36
CA GLY A 53 -5.49 -2.24 -20.54
C GLY A 53 -6.78 -2.26 -21.34
N ALA A 54 -7.90 -2.40 -20.65
CA ALA A 54 -9.23 -2.31 -21.23
C ALA A 54 -10.22 -1.73 -20.21
N CYS A 55 -11.29 -1.12 -20.72
CA CYS A 55 -12.41 -0.69 -19.88
C CYS A 55 -13.26 -1.91 -19.48
N GLN A 56 -13.39 -2.17 -18.18
CA GLN A 56 -14.07 -3.36 -17.66
C GLN A 56 -15.00 -3.03 -16.49
N ASP A 57 -15.96 -3.92 -16.25
CA ASP A 57 -16.85 -3.81 -15.09
C ASP A 57 -16.07 -4.03 -13.78
N ILE A 58 -16.37 -3.22 -12.78
CA ILE A 58 -15.79 -3.33 -11.45
C ILE A 58 -16.40 -4.53 -10.74
N ILE A 59 -15.54 -5.47 -10.35
CA ILE A 59 -15.93 -6.61 -9.53
C ILE A 59 -15.70 -6.26 -8.07
N LEU A 60 -16.80 -6.09 -7.33
CA LEU A 60 -16.82 -5.83 -5.89
C LEU A 60 -16.78 -7.14 -5.09
N SER A 61 -16.13 -7.10 -3.93
CA SER A 61 -16.18 -8.22 -2.97
C SER A 61 -17.59 -8.43 -2.44
N LYS A 62 -17.97 -9.70 -2.25
CA LYS A 62 -19.24 -10.11 -1.62
C LYS A 62 -19.03 -10.57 -0.16
N ALA A 63 -17.81 -10.45 0.35
CA ALA A 63 -17.51 -10.82 1.73
C ALA A 63 -18.33 -9.97 2.71
N PRO A 64 -18.87 -10.56 3.79
CA PRO A 64 -19.63 -9.80 4.78
C PRO A 64 -18.75 -8.74 5.45
N LEU A 65 -19.38 -7.64 5.85
CA LEU A 65 -18.76 -6.54 6.60
C LEU A 65 -18.99 -6.74 8.10
N GLY A 66 -18.12 -6.13 8.91
CA GLY A 66 -18.30 -6.08 10.37
C GLY A 66 -19.54 -5.28 10.78
N PRO A 67 -20.05 -5.48 12.01
CA PRO A 67 -21.29 -4.89 12.49
C PRO A 67 -21.21 -3.39 12.85
N GLN A 68 -20.02 -2.78 12.77
CA GLN A 68 -19.76 -1.41 13.24
C GLN A 68 -20.53 -0.33 12.46
N TYR A 69 -20.83 -0.58 11.18
CA TYR A 69 -21.57 0.35 10.33
C TYR A 69 -22.97 -0.21 10.01
N PRO A 70 -24.05 0.32 10.61
CA PRO A 70 -25.39 -0.28 10.51
C PRO A 70 -26.22 0.22 9.32
N PHE A 71 -25.66 1.07 8.46
CA PHE A 71 -26.40 1.71 7.36
C PHE A 71 -26.10 1.05 6.01
N THR A 72 -26.94 1.34 5.02
CA THR A 72 -26.75 0.89 3.64
C THR A 72 -27.24 1.98 2.69
N GLY A 73 -26.40 2.34 1.72
CA GLY A 73 -26.71 3.36 0.72
C GLY A 73 -26.77 4.78 1.28
N MET A 74 -26.10 5.04 2.41
CA MET A 74 -26.08 6.34 3.08
C MET A 74 -24.74 7.06 2.91
N ASP A 75 -23.65 6.34 2.61
CA ASP A 75 -22.33 6.94 2.37
C ASP A 75 -21.79 6.60 0.98
N ASP A 76 -21.32 7.63 0.25
CA ASP A 76 -20.76 7.48 -1.10
C ASP A 76 -19.52 6.57 -1.15
N ARG A 77 -18.90 6.32 0.01
CA ARG A 77 -17.73 5.46 0.18
C ARG A 77 -18.07 3.97 0.28
N GLU A 78 -19.34 3.62 0.48
CA GLU A 78 -19.80 2.24 0.50
C GLU A 78 -19.50 1.55 -0.84
N ALA A 79 -18.98 0.32 -0.77
CA ALA A 79 -18.68 -0.49 -1.96
C ALA A 79 -17.91 0.30 -3.04
N TRP A 80 -16.88 1.04 -2.63
CA TRP A 80 -16.12 1.94 -3.48
C TRP A 80 -15.65 1.28 -4.79
N PRO A 81 -15.78 1.95 -5.95
CA PRO A 81 -16.33 3.30 -6.20
C PRO A 81 -17.76 3.27 -6.76
N SER A 82 -18.55 2.23 -6.50
CA SER A 82 -19.78 1.88 -7.25
C SER A 82 -20.88 2.95 -7.28
N ILE A 83 -20.87 3.85 -6.30
CA ILE A 83 -21.76 5.01 -6.30
C ILE A 83 -21.48 5.91 -7.51
N PHE A 84 -20.20 6.12 -7.86
CA PHE A 84 -19.77 6.96 -8.97
C PHE A 84 -19.57 6.18 -10.28
N TYR A 85 -18.90 5.02 -10.26
CA TYR A 85 -18.62 4.25 -11.48
C TYR A 85 -18.80 2.76 -11.28
N ASN A 86 -19.36 2.12 -12.30
CA ASN A 86 -19.44 0.68 -12.46
C ASN A 86 -18.34 0.13 -13.37
N ARG A 87 -17.71 0.99 -14.18
CA ARG A 87 -16.68 0.61 -15.15
C ARG A 87 -15.45 1.49 -15.02
N THR A 88 -14.27 0.87 -14.97
CA THR A 88 -12.97 1.56 -14.89
C THR A 88 -11.93 0.86 -15.75
N CYS A 89 -10.79 1.52 -15.96
CA CYS A 89 -9.66 0.89 -16.63
C CYS A 89 -9.06 -0.23 -15.77
N GLN A 90 -9.00 -1.43 -16.35
CA GLN A 90 -8.21 -2.55 -15.83
C GLN A 90 -6.96 -2.70 -16.68
N CYS A 91 -5.81 -2.46 -16.06
CA CYS A 91 -4.52 -2.47 -16.74
C CYS A 91 -3.89 -3.87 -16.76
N PHE A 92 -3.17 -4.18 -17.83
CA PHE A 92 -2.54 -5.48 -18.05
C PHE A 92 -1.06 -5.45 -17.69
N GLY A 93 -0.52 -6.61 -17.31
CA GLY A 93 0.91 -6.76 -16.98
C GLY A 93 1.37 -5.80 -15.89
N ASN A 94 2.37 -4.99 -16.21
CA ASN A 94 2.97 -4.00 -15.31
C ASN A 94 2.48 -2.57 -15.56
N PHE A 95 1.41 -2.38 -16.35
CA PHE A 95 0.79 -1.08 -16.50
C PHE A 95 -0.15 -0.78 -15.32
N MET A 96 -0.30 0.51 -15.00
CA MET A 96 -1.23 1.02 -13.99
C MET A 96 -1.66 2.46 -14.29
N GLY A 97 -2.37 3.09 -13.36
CA GLY A 97 -2.88 4.45 -13.49
C GLY A 97 -4.29 4.45 -14.06
N PHE A 98 -4.99 5.58 -13.91
CA PHE A 98 -6.41 5.69 -14.24
C PHE A 98 -6.74 5.50 -15.73
N ASN A 99 -5.75 5.64 -16.61
CA ASN A 99 -5.83 5.38 -18.06
C ASN A 99 -4.86 4.29 -18.52
N CYS A 100 -4.28 3.52 -17.60
CA CYS A 100 -3.21 2.55 -17.86
C CYS A 100 -1.94 3.14 -18.49
N GLY A 101 -1.69 4.44 -18.31
CA GLY A 101 -0.53 5.16 -18.82
C GLY A 101 0.74 5.03 -17.98
N ASN A 102 0.61 4.70 -16.69
CA ASN A 102 1.73 4.60 -15.76
C ASN A 102 2.22 3.15 -15.64
N CYS A 103 3.31 2.94 -14.92
CA CYS A 103 3.85 1.63 -14.59
C CYS A 103 3.62 1.28 -13.13
N LYS A 104 3.34 0.00 -12.83
CA LYS A 104 3.23 -0.53 -11.47
C LYS A 104 4.44 -0.13 -10.64
N PHE A 105 4.24 0.06 -9.33
CA PHE A 105 5.32 0.39 -8.42
C PHE A 105 6.50 -0.59 -8.57
N GLY A 106 7.71 -0.06 -8.67
CA GLY A 106 8.94 -0.83 -8.96
C GLY A 106 9.23 -1.13 -10.42
N PHE A 107 8.34 -0.76 -11.35
CA PHE A 107 8.55 -0.89 -12.79
C PHE A 107 8.53 0.46 -13.48
N TRP A 108 9.38 0.66 -14.50
CA TRP A 108 9.37 1.83 -15.36
C TRP A 108 9.83 1.55 -16.80
N GLY A 109 10.15 2.63 -17.50
CA GLY A 109 10.34 2.67 -18.94
C GLY A 109 8.99 2.77 -19.67
N PRO A 110 9.01 3.08 -20.98
CA PRO A 110 7.79 3.27 -21.77
C PRO A 110 6.90 2.03 -21.84
N ASN A 111 7.45 0.84 -21.57
CA ASN A 111 6.76 -0.45 -21.59
C ASN A 111 6.65 -1.12 -20.21
N CYS A 112 7.07 -0.45 -19.12
CA CYS A 112 6.98 -0.98 -17.75
C CYS A 112 7.70 -2.32 -17.54
N THR A 113 8.84 -2.48 -18.19
CA THR A 113 9.66 -3.70 -18.16
C THR A 113 10.92 -3.57 -17.33
N GLU A 114 11.35 -2.34 -17.08
CA GLU A 114 12.57 -2.06 -16.31
C GLU A 114 12.24 -2.06 -14.82
N LYS A 115 12.98 -2.79 -14.01
CA LYS A 115 12.81 -2.78 -12.55
C LYS A 115 13.71 -1.74 -11.91
N ARG A 116 13.25 -1.14 -10.82
CA ARG A 116 14.14 -0.43 -9.89
C ARG A 116 13.61 -0.55 -8.48
N LEU A 117 14.57 -0.41 -7.57
CA LEU A 117 14.37 -0.34 -6.15
C LEU A 117 14.81 1.06 -5.70
N LEU A 118 13.89 1.81 -5.11
CA LEU A 118 14.17 3.07 -4.43
C LEU A 118 14.48 2.82 -2.96
N VAL A 119 15.20 3.74 -2.31
CA VAL A 119 15.53 3.61 -0.89
C VAL A 119 15.08 4.87 -0.16
N ARG A 120 14.09 4.72 0.73
CA ARG A 120 13.71 5.76 1.68
C ARG A 120 14.77 5.83 2.77
N ARG A 121 15.27 7.03 3.03
CA ARG A 121 16.38 7.27 3.98
C ARG A 121 15.88 8.04 5.19
N ASN A 122 16.57 7.92 6.32
CA ASN A 122 16.33 8.77 7.47
C ASN A 122 16.59 10.23 7.05
N ILE A 123 15.72 11.16 7.44
CA ILE A 123 15.90 12.56 7.11
C ILE A 123 17.24 13.14 7.62
N PHE A 124 17.76 12.60 8.74
CA PHE A 124 19.05 13.02 9.28
C PHE A 124 20.25 12.55 8.45
N ASP A 125 20.07 11.53 7.60
CA ASP A 125 21.14 11.01 6.73
C ASP A 125 21.19 11.71 5.37
N LEU A 126 20.22 12.59 5.09
CA LEU A 126 20.18 13.35 3.85
C LEU A 126 21.25 14.45 3.86
N SER A 127 21.97 14.57 2.74
CA SER A 127 22.83 15.72 2.48
C SER A 127 22.01 17.01 2.37
N VAL A 128 22.65 18.16 2.55
CA VAL A 128 22.00 19.47 2.40
C VAL A 128 21.29 19.63 1.05
N PRO A 129 21.88 19.24 -0.11
CA PRO A 129 21.17 19.27 -1.39
C PRO A 129 19.94 18.35 -1.46
N GLU A 130 20.03 17.13 -0.91
CA GLU A 130 18.91 16.18 -0.88
C GLU A 130 17.74 16.72 -0.03
N LYS A 131 18.06 17.29 1.13
CA LYS A 131 17.07 17.93 2.01
C LYS A 131 16.44 19.15 1.34
N ASN A 132 17.23 20.04 0.76
CA ASN A 132 16.70 21.22 0.06
C ASN A 132 15.83 20.82 -1.13
N LYS A 133 16.20 19.76 -1.86
CA LYS A 133 15.38 19.19 -2.93
C LYS A 133 14.04 18.70 -2.41
N PHE A 134 14.04 17.93 -1.32
CA PHE A 134 12.81 17.44 -0.69
C PHE A 134 11.86 18.60 -0.31
N LEU A 135 12.37 19.61 0.40
CA LEU A 135 11.58 20.77 0.82
C LEU A 135 11.05 21.60 -0.37
N ALA A 136 11.88 21.77 -1.41
CA ALA A 136 11.49 22.46 -2.64
C ALA A 136 10.39 21.70 -3.39
N TYR A 137 10.46 20.37 -3.45
CA TYR A 137 9.45 19.55 -4.14
C TYR A 137 8.11 19.54 -3.40
N LEU A 138 8.10 19.50 -2.06
CA LEU A 138 6.87 19.68 -1.30
C LEU A 138 6.25 21.06 -1.54
N THR A 139 7.08 22.11 -1.58
CA THR A 139 6.61 23.47 -1.87
C THR A 139 6.05 23.58 -3.29
N LEU A 140 6.71 22.97 -4.28
CA LEU A 140 6.23 22.90 -5.65
C LEU A 140 4.87 22.17 -5.72
N ALA A 141 4.73 21.04 -5.03
CA ALA A 141 3.49 20.29 -4.96
C ALA A 141 2.36 21.09 -4.31
N LYS A 142 2.65 21.87 -3.25
CA LYS A 142 1.68 22.73 -2.55
C LYS A 142 1.19 23.90 -3.41
N HIS A 143 1.96 24.31 -4.41
CA HIS A 143 1.63 25.47 -5.26
C HIS A 143 1.29 25.11 -6.71
N THR A 144 1.31 23.82 -7.08
CA THR A 144 0.97 23.38 -8.44
C THR A 144 -0.35 22.62 -8.44
N THR A 145 -1.34 23.14 -9.17
CA THR A 145 -2.61 22.44 -9.43
C THR A 145 -2.36 21.07 -10.04
N SER A 146 -3.01 20.03 -9.51
CA SER A 146 -2.91 18.69 -10.08
C SER A 146 -3.51 18.68 -11.50
N PRO A 147 -2.75 18.22 -12.50
CA PRO A 147 -3.24 18.16 -13.88
C PRO A 147 -4.24 17.01 -14.07
N ASP A 148 -4.05 15.91 -13.35
CA ASP A 148 -4.83 14.68 -13.54
C ASP A 148 -5.98 14.53 -12.55
N TYR A 149 -5.85 15.13 -11.38
CA TYR A 149 -6.79 14.98 -10.28
C TYR A 149 -7.21 16.33 -9.72
N VAL A 150 -8.22 16.27 -8.88
CA VAL A 150 -9.05 17.40 -8.52
C VAL A 150 -9.79 17.04 -7.21
N ILE A 151 -10.89 17.64 -6.70
CA ILE A 151 -11.72 17.09 -5.57
C ILE A 151 -13.25 17.25 -5.70
N PRO A 152 -14.11 16.32 -5.21
CA PRO A 152 -15.54 16.56 -5.03
C PRO A 152 -15.84 17.47 -3.84
N THR A 153 -16.80 18.36 -4.04
CA THR A 153 -17.23 19.35 -3.05
C THR A 153 -18.65 19.10 -2.53
N GLY A 154 -19.32 18.07 -3.05
CA GLY A 154 -20.61 17.58 -2.58
C GLY A 154 -20.72 16.07 -2.71
N THR A 155 -21.72 15.50 -2.06
CA THR A 155 -22.05 14.07 -2.17
C THR A 155 -22.64 13.75 -3.55
N TYR A 156 -22.65 12.48 -3.94
CA TYR A 156 -23.25 12.05 -5.21
C TYR A 156 -24.73 12.44 -5.31
N GLY A 157 -25.46 12.37 -4.19
CA GLY A 157 -26.83 12.87 -4.09
C GLY A 157 -26.94 14.37 -4.36
N GLN A 158 -26.02 15.17 -3.83
CA GLN A 158 -25.96 16.62 -4.10
C GLN A 158 -25.60 16.94 -5.55
N MET A 159 -24.85 16.07 -6.22
CA MET A 159 -24.57 16.14 -7.66
C MET A 159 -25.78 15.79 -8.55
N ASN A 160 -26.98 15.65 -7.95
CA ASN A 160 -28.19 15.18 -8.62
C ASN A 160 -27.95 13.86 -9.37
N ASN A 161 -27.33 12.90 -8.66
CA ASN A 161 -26.95 11.59 -9.18
C ASN A 161 -26.05 11.67 -10.43
N GLY A 162 -25.10 12.60 -10.41
CA GLY A 162 -24.10 12.79 -11.46
C GLY A 162 -24.48 13.77 -12.56
N SER A 163 -25.75 14.21 -12.66
CA SER A 163 -26.14 15.15 -13.72
C SER A 163 -25.51 16.53 -13.55
N THR A 164 -25.21 16.92 -12.31
CA THR A 164 -24.66 18.23 -11.94
C THR A 164 -23.33 18.03 -11.18
N PRO A 165 -22.22 17.79 -11.89
CA PRO A 165 -20.91 17.59 -11.27
C PRO A 165 -20.50 18.72 -10.33
N MET A 166 -20.05 18.37 -9.12
CA MET A 166 -19.61 19.32 -8.09
C MET A 166 -18.16 19.07 -7.72
N PHE A 167 -17.25 19.82 -8.35
CA PHE A 167 -15.83 19.56 -8.20
C PHE A 167 -14.97 20.84 -8.21
N ASN A 168 -13.83 20.79 -7.53
CA ASN A 168 -12.85 21.89 -7.47
C ASN A 168 -11.44 21.43 -7.88
N ASP A 169 -10.69 22.37 -8.46
CA ASP A 169 -9.24 22.21 -8.63
C ASP A 169 -8.54 22.17 -7.27
N ILE A 170 -7.44 21.40 -7.20
CA ILE A 170 -6.61 21.29 -5.99
C ILE A 170 -5.14 21.18 -6.39
N ASN A 171 -4.23 21.62 -5.51
CA ASN A 171 -2.80 21.40 -5.73
C ASN A 171 -2.40 19.96 -5.38
N VAL A 172 -1.25 19.52 -5.89
CA VAL A 172 -0.76 18.15 -5.72
C VAL A 172 -0.60 17.77 -4.26
N TYR A 173 -0.15 18.68 -3.38
CA TYR A 173 -0.03 18.37 -1.95
C TYR A 173 -1.41 18.21 -1.29
N ASP A 174 -2.30 19.17 -1.52
CA ASP A 174 -3.63 19.21 -0.90
C ASP A 174 -4.58 18.15 -1.43
N LEU A 175 -4.30 17.60 -2.61
CA LEU A 175 -4.95 16.40 -3.11
C LEU A 175 -4.89 15.27 -2.07
N PHE A 176 -3.70 15.01 -1.53
CA PHE A 176 -3.50 13.94 -0.55
C PHE A 176 -4.02 14.33 0.84
N VAL A 177 -3.99 15.62 1.19
CA VAL A 177 -4.68 16.12 2.39
C VAL A 177 -6.18 15.82 2.31
N TRP A 178 -6.79 16.14 1.17
CA TRP A 178 -8.22 15.91 0.96
C TRP A 178 -8.57 14.42 0.93
N MET A 179 -7.73 13.57 0.33
CA MET A 179 -7.89 12.11 0.34
C MET A 179 -7.96 11.57 1.79
N HIS A 180 -7.04 12.02 2.65
CA HIS A 180 -6.99 11.63 4.07
C HIS A 180 -8.21 12.14 4.84
N TYR A 181 -8.63 13.38 4.59
CA TYR A 181 -9.91 13.90 5.11
C TYR A 181 -11.10 13.03 4.69
N TYR A 182 -11.18 12.65 3.41
CA TYR A 182 -12.34 11.97 2.85
C TYR A 182 -12.53 10.56 3.42
N VAL A 183 -11.44 9.85 3.74
CA VAL A 183 -11.52 8.53 4.39
C VAL A 183 -11.94 8.60 5.85
N SER A 184 -11.64 9.71 6.53
CA SER A 184 -11.90 9.90 7.97
C SER A 184 -13.11 10.79 8.30
N ARG A 185 -13.83 11.31 7.30
CA ARG A 185 -15.05 12.10 7.57
C ARG A 185 -16.22 11.24 8.06
N ASP A 186 -17.08 11.84 8.85
CA ASP A 186 -18.33 11.25 9.35
C ASP A 186 -19.34 11.00 8.21
N THR A 187 -20.15 9.95 8.32
CA THR A 187 -21.28 9.73 7.40
C THR A 187 -22.35 10.80 7.58
N LEU A 188 -22.81 11.38 6.47
CA LEU A 188 -23.86 12.40 6.44
C LEU A 188 -25.22 11.72 6.25
N LEU A 189 -26.06 11.67 7.29
CA LEU A 189 -27.34 10.96 7.26
C LEU A 189 -28.53 11.83 6.79
N GLY A 190 -28.31 13.13 6.58
CA GLY A 190 -29.34 14.11 6.25
C GLY A 190 -29.97 14.74 7.50
N GLY A 191 -30.69 15.87 7.31
CA GLY A 191 -31.47 16.48 8.39
C GLY A 191 -30.69 16.88 9.65
N SER A 192 -29.38 17.18 9.51
CA SER A 192 -28.37 17.42 10.57
C SER A 192 -27.84 16.19 11.32
N GLU A 193 -28.32 14.99 11.00
CA GLU A 193 -27.82 13.75 11.58
C GLU A 193 -26.53 13.29 10.91
N ILE A 194 -25.61 12.72 11.70
CA ILE A 194 -24.34 12.16 11.25
C ILE A 194 -24.01 10.87 12.00
N TRP A 195 -23.14 10.05 11.40
CA TRP A 195 -22.54 8.89 12.07
C TRP A 195 -21.01 9.01 12.09
N ARG A 196 -20.45 8.96 13.30
CA ARG A 196 -19.01 9.20 13.55
C ARG A 196 -18.15 7.95 13.61
N ASP A 197 -18.75 6.79 13.89
CA ASP A 197 -18.01 5.53 14.08
C ASP A 197 -17.76 4.88 12.72
N ILE A 198 -16.98 5.55 11.87
CA ILE A 198 -16.59 5.12 10.53
C ILE A 198 -15.27 5.76 10.12
N ASP A 199 -14.32 4.94 9.69
CA ASP A 199 -13.08 5.37 9.03
C ASP A 199 -12.69 4.28 8.02
N PHE A 200 -12.15 4.67 6.86
CA PHE A 200 -11.74 3.75 5.79
C PHE A 200 -10.22 3.53 5.71
N ALA A 201 -9.45 4.20 6.57
CA ALA A 201 -7.99 4.20 6.59
C ALA A 201 -7.39 4.04 7.99
N HIS A 202 -8.20 4.06 9.05
CA HIS A 202 -7.76 3.94 10.45
C HIS A 202 -8.66 2.98 11.23
N GLU A 203 -8.26 2.73 12.46
CA GLU A 203 -8.95 1.97 13.50
C GLU A 203 -9.22 0.50 13.16
N ALA A 204 -8.77 0.00 12.01
CA ALA A 204 -9.11 -1.30 11.45
C ALA A 204 -7.97 -1.86 10.55
N PRO A 205 -8.07 -3.11 10.04
CA PRO A 205 -6.95 -3.82 9.41
C PRO A 205 -6.33 -3.11 8.22
N GLY A 206 -7.08 -2.26 7.53
CA GLY A 206 -6.58 -1.50 6.37
C GLY A 206 -5.61 -0.39 6.71
N PHE A 207 -5.38 -0.05 7.99
CA PHE A 207 -4.53 1.07 8.40
C PHE A 207 -3.15 1.07 7.73
N LEU A 208 -2.42 -0.04 7.81
CA LEU A 208 -1.05 -0.11 7.29
C LEU A 208 -1.00 -0.18 5.75
N PRO A 209 -1.75 -1.07 5.07
CA PRO A 209 -1.78 -1.11 3.60
C PRO A 209 -2.28 0.19 2.96
N TRP A 210 -3.27 0.84 3.57
CA TRP A 210 -3.82 2.11 3.08
C TRP A 210 -2.77 3.22 3.11
N HIS A 211 -2.11 3.43 4.25
CA HIS A 211 -1.08 4.45 4.38
C HIS A 211 0.17 4.14 3.54
N ARG A 212 0.49 2.86 3.32
CA ARG A 212 1.54 2.43 2.39
C ARG A 212 1.24 2.86 0.95
N LEU A 213 0.06 2.53 0.44
CA LEU A 213 -0.37 2.95 -0.90
C LEU A 213 -0.45 4.48 -0.98
N PHE A 214 -0.99 5.13 0.05
CA PHE A 214 -1.09 6.58 0.12
C PHE A 214 0.27 7.27 -0.07
N LEU A 215 1.31 6.81 0.63
CA LEU A 215 2.68 7.32 0.46
C LEU A 215 3.23 7.04 -0.94
N LEU A 216 2.98 5.85 -1.49
CA LEU A 216 3.45 5.49 -2.84
C LEU A 216 2.83 6.38 -3.93
N LEU A 217 1.53 6.65 -3.84
CA LEU A 217 0.85 7.56 -4.76
C LEU A 217 1.34 9.00 -4.59
N TRP A 218 1.54 9.46 -3.35
CA TRP A 218 2.07 10.80 -3.09
C TRP A 218 3.49 10.99 -3.66
N GLU A 219 4.35 10.01 -3.43
CA GLU A 219 5.69 9.97 -3.97
C GLU A 219 5.68 9.99 -5.51
N GLN A 220 4.82 9.17 -6.13
CA GLN A 220 4.67 9.11 -7.58
C GLN A 220 4.19 10.43 -8.20
N GLU A 221 3.21 11.11 -7.60
CA GLU A 221 2.72 12.38 -8.12
C GLU A 221 3.79 13.48 -8.02
N ILE A 222 4.63 13.47 -6.98
CA ILE A 222 5.78 14.37 -6.89
C ILE A 222 6.85 14.02 -7.92
N GLN A 223 7.17 12.73 -8.12
CA GLN A 223 8.08 12.27 -9.17
C GLN A 223 7.61 12.75 -10.55
N LYS A 224 6.31 12.60 -10.85
CA LYS A 224 5.70 13.07 -12.09
C LYS A 224 5.77 14.58 -12.24
N LEU A 225 5.43 15.32 -11.19
CA LEU A 225 5.45 16.80 -11.18
C LEU A 225 6.86 17.35 -11.43
N THR A 226 7.87 16.71 -10.87
CA THR A 226 9.25 17.22 -10.86
C THR A 226 10.10 16.65 -12.01
N GLY A 227 9.68 15.53 -12.59
CA GLY A 227 10.49 14.74 -13.51
C GLY A 227 11.64 14.00 -12.84
N ASP A 228 11.75 14.06 -11.50
CA ASP A 228 12.76 13.32 -10.74
C ASP A 228 12.19 11.97 -10.29
N GLU A 229 12.37 10.97 -11.14
CA GLU A 229 11.99 9.59 -10.82
C GLU A 229 12.75 9.02 -9.62
N ASN A 230 13.86 9.63 -9.16
CA ASN A 230 14.62 9.22 -7.96
C ASN A 230 14.13 9.87 -6.67
N PHE A 231 13.09 10.69 -6.73
CA PHE A 231 12.51 11.25 -5.52
C PHE A 231 11.92 10.15 -4.64
N THR A 232 12.26 10.18 -3.35
CA THR A 232 11.68 9.32 -2.32
C THR A 232 11.29 10.16 -1.11
N ILE A 233 10.19 9.79 -0.44
CA ILE A 233 9.82 10.38 0.85
C ILE A 233 10.79 9.84 1.94
N PRO A 234 11.53 10.71 2.66
CA PRO A 234 12.35 10.27 3.78
C PRO A 234 11.48 9.93 4.99
N TYR A 235 12.04 9.18 5.93
CA TYR A 235 11.38 8.88 7.20
C TYR A 235 12.03 9.63 8.36
N TRP A 236 11.27 9.89 9.41
CA TRP A 236 11.80 10.34 10.71
C TRP A 236 11.71 9.19 11.70
N ASP A 237 12.89 8.63 12.03
CA ASP A 237 13.00 7.69 13.13
C ASP A 237 12.84 8.44 14.45
N TRP A 238 11.61 8.45 14.97
CA TRP A 238 11.25 9.15 16.20
C TRP A 238 11.53 8.32 17.46
N ARG A 239 12.10 7.11 17.33
CA ARG A 239 12.38 6.25 18.50
C ARG A 239 13.28 6.98 19.49
N ASP A 240 12.90 6.93 20.75
CA ASP A 240 13.64 7.49 21.88
C ASP A 240 13.76 9.02 21.88
N ALA A 241 13.16 9.71 20.90
CA ALA A 241 13.14 11.16 20.80
C ALA A 241 12.56 11.78 22.09
N LYS A 242 13.22 12.83 22.58
CA LYS A 242 12.76 13.59 23.77
C LYS A 242 11.95 14.82 23.38
N SER A 243 12.17 15.29 22.16
CA SER A 243 11.54 16.46 21.57
C SER A 243 11.23 16.23 20.09
N CYS A 244 10.56 17.19 19.43
CA CYS A 244 10.50 17.19 17.98
C CYS A 244 11.84 17.68 17.39
N ASP A 245 12.74 16.75 17.11
CA ASP A 245 14.11 17.06 16.68
C ASP A 245 14.18 17.53 15.22
N ILE A 246 13.11 17.31 14.46
CA ILE A 246 12.91 17.84 13.09
C ILE A 246 12.12 19.17 13.05
N CYS A 247 11.67 19.68 14.20
CA CYS A 247 10.95 20.97 14.29
C CYS A 247 11.95 22.14 14.37
N THR A 248 12.76 22.29 13.32
CA THR A 248 13.70 23.40 13.14
C THR A 248 13.54 23.99 11.73
N ASP A 249 13.98 25.23 11.53
CA ASP A 249 13.92 25.89 10.21
C ASP A 249 14.81 25.23 9.14
N GLU A 250 15.72 24.35 9.57
CA GLU A 250 16.50 23.51 8.67
C GLU A 250 15.71 22.31 8.12
N TYR A 251 14.68 21.85 8.84
CA TYR A 251 13.86 20.69 8.48
C TYR A 251 12.39 21.11 8.29
N MET A 252 11.51 20.85 9.27
CA MET A 252 10.06 20.99 9.11
C MET A 252 9.48 22.28 9.67
N GLY A 253 10.34 23.26 9.95
CA GLY A 253 9.98 24.55 10.54
C GLY A 253 10.11 24.57 12.05
N GLY A 254 10.79 25.59 12.54
CA GLY A 254 10.96 25.88 13.95
C GLY A 254 9.72 26.48 14.59
N ARG A 255 9.75 26.63 15.91
CA ARG A 255 8.69 27.30 16.67
C ARG A 255 8.79 28.81 16.51
N ASN A 256 7.66 29.48 16.32
CA ASN A 256 7.60 30.94 16.33
C ASN A 256 7.79 31.48 17.77
N SER A 257 8.65 32.49 17.92
CA SER A 257 8.98 33.10 19.23
C SER A 257 7.84 33.94 19.82
N ALA A 258 6.97 34.52 18.99
CA ALA A 258 5.86 35.36 19.41
C ALA A 258 4.57 34.56 19.65
N ASN A 259 4.32 33.51 18.87
CA ASN A 259 3.17 32.62 19.06
C ASN A 259 3.60 31.15 19.02
N PRO A 260 3.62 30.44 20.16
CA PRO A 260 4.13 29.08 20.24
C PRO A 260 3.35 28.03 19.43
N ASN A 261 2.17 28.36 18.91
CA ASN A 261 1.35 27.48 18.08
C ASN A 261 1.62 27.65 16.57
N LEU A 262 2.42 28.64 16.17
CA LEU A 262 2.76 28.91 14.78
C LEU A 262 4.20 28.48 14.47
N LEU A 263 4.46 28.22 13.20
CA LEU A 263 5.82 28.01 12.71
C LEU A 263 6.59 29.33 12.63
N SER A 264 7.91 29.21 12.82
CA SER A 264 8.87 30.28 12.61
C SER A 264 8.71 30.87 11.20
N PRO A 265 8.70 32.21 11.05
CA PRO A 265 8.59 32.85 9.75
C PRO A 265 9.75 32.55 8.79
N ALA A 266 10.86 31.99 9.29
CA ALA A 266 11.97 31.55 8.45
C ALA A 266 11.72 30.19 7.76
N SER A 267 10.68 29.46 8.19
CA SER A 267 10.26 28.22 7.55
C SER A 267 9.40 28.48 6.32
N PHE A 268 9.67 27.75 5.24
CA PHE A 268 8.83 27.69 4.04
C PHE A 268 7.38 27.29 4.34
N PHE A 269 7.17 26.48 5.38
CA PHE A 269 5.86 25.97 5.77
C PHE A 269 5.02 26.99 6.55
N SER A 270 5.61 28.10 7.00
CA SER A 270 4.89 29.12 7.79
C SER A 270 3.81 29.88 6.99
N SER A 271 3.96 29.94 5.67
CA SER A 271 3.00 30.57 4.76
C SER A 271 1.90 29.62 4.29
N TRP A 272 2.05 28.32 4.55
CA TRP A 272 1.10 27.31 4.08
C TRP A 272 -0.25 27.51 4.74
N GLN A 273 -1.29 27.39 3.92
CA GLN A 273 -2.66 27.35 4.38
C GLN A 273 -3.14 25.90 4.47
N ILE A 274 -3.81 25.57 5.55
CA ILE A 274 -4.41 24.25 5.76
C ILE A 274 -5.80 24.20 5.11
N ILE A 275 -6.26 22.99 4.83
CA ILE A 275 -7.61 22.69 4.34
C ILE A 275 -8.23 21.54 5.14
N CYS A 276 -9.54 21.36 5.06
CA CYS A 276 -10.25 20.17 5.54
C CYS A 276 -10.15 19.90 7.06
N THR A 277 -10.04 20.95 7.88
CA THR A 277 -9.93 20.89 9.35
C THR A 277 -11.22 21.22 10.08
N ARG A 278 -12.23 21.78 9.40
CA ARG A 278 -13.51 22.21 10.02
C ARG A 278 -14.60 21.16 9.94
N LEU A 279 -14.33 19.94 10.42
CA LEU A 279 -15.24 18.78 10.31
C LEU A 279 -16.67 19.09 10.77
N GLU A 280 -16.83 19.72 11.93
CA GLU A 280 -18.17 20.05 12.47
C GLU A 280 -18.94 21.07 11.61
N GLU A 281 -18.24 21.97 10.91
CA GLU A 281 -18.86 22.90 9.97
C GLU A 281 -19.38 22.15 8.74
N TYR A 282 -18.58 21.24 8.18
CA TYR A 282 -18.98 20.40 7.05
C TYR A 282 -20.16 19.50 7.40
N ASN A 283 -20.12 18.87 8.56
CA ASN A 283 -21.20 18.03 9.10
C ASN A 283 -22.50 18.82 9.23
N SER A 284 -22.45 20.02 9.81
CA SER A 284 -23.64 20.86 9.99
C SER A 284 -24.28 21.28 8.66
N ARG A 285 -23.45 21.46 7.62
CA ARG A 285 -23.87 21.83 6.26
C ARG A 285 -24.19 20.62 5.37
N GLN A 286 -23.92 19.41 5.85
CA GLN A 286 -23.99 18.18 5.06
C GLN A 286 -23.17 18.32 3.76
N ALA A 287 -22.00 18.94 3.84
CA ALA A 287 -21.14 19.24 2.70
C ALA A 287 -19.78 18.55 2.85
N LEU A 288 -19.03 18.46 1.74
CA LEU A 288 -17.64 18.02 1.78
C LEU A 288 -16.70 19.23 1.88
N CYS A 289 -15.47 18.99 2.38
CA CYS A 289 -14.39 19.96 2.25
C CYS A 289 -14.19 20.33 0.77
N ASP A 290 -14.16 21.62 0.47
CA ASP A 290 -14.05 22.17 -0.88
C ASP A 290 -12.62 22.59 -1.27
N GLY A 291 -11.65 22.34 -0.39
CA GLY A 291 -10.24 22.70 -0.57
C GLY A 291 -9.95 24.18 -0.34
N THR A 292 -10.89 24.95 0.20
CA THR A 292 -10.64 26.37 0.51
C THR A 292 -9.68 26.51 1.71
N PRO A 293 -8.74 27.48 1.65
CA PRO A 293 -7.82 27.79 2.76
C PRO A 293 -8.54 28.12 4.08
N GLU A 294 -8.13 27.45 5.16
CA GLU A 294 -8.80 27.57 6.48
C GLU A 294 -7.95 28.27 7.54
N GLY A 295 -6.70 28.62 7.23
CA GLY A 295 -5.78 29.29 8.13
C GLY A 295 -4.36 28.70 8.06
N PRO A 296 -3.43 29.20 8.88
CA PRO A 296 -2.06 28.72 8.90
C PRO A 296 -1.94 27.33 9.54
N LEU A 297 -0.85 26.63 9.23
CA LEU A 297 -0.47 25.40 9.93
C LEU A 297 -0.23 25.69 11.43
N LEU A 298 -0.81 24.85 12.29
CA LEU A 298 -0.66 24.96 13.74
C LEU A 298 0.19 23.81 14.27
N ARG A 299 1.20 24.11 15.09
CA ARG A 299 2.07 23.11 15.73
C ARG A 299 2.60 23.60 17.07
N ASN A 300 2.47 22.80 18.12
CA ASN A 300 2.96 23.12 19.46
C ASN A 300 3.49 21.86 20.18
N PRO A 301 4.56 21.24 19.65
CA PRO A 301 5.00 19.92 20.08
C PRO A 301 5.40 19.92 21.56
N GLY A 302 4.97 18.89 22.27
CA GLY A 302 5.24 18.73 23.72
C GLY A 302 4.24 19.41 24.65
N ASN A 303 3.33 20.24 24.13
CA ASN A 303 2.21 20.83 24.89
C ASN A 303 0.90 20.05 24.72
N HIS A 304 0.99 18.73 24.58
CA HIS A 304 -0.13 17.82 24.37
C HIS A 304 -0.75 17.35 25.71
N ASP A 305 -1.88 16.65 25.62
CA ASP A 305 -2.47 15.97 26.77
C ASP A 305 -1.59 14.79 27.20
N LYS A 306 -0.82 15.00 28.27
CA LYS A 306 0.08 14.00 28.86
C LYS A 306 -0.65 12.87 29.56
N ALA A 307 -1.94 13.04 29.89
CA ALA A 307 -2.74 11.95 30.44
C ALA A 307 -3.04 10.92 29.35
N ARG A 308 -3.30 11.37 28.12
CA ARG A 308 -3.56 10.50 26.96
C ARG A 308 -2.28 9.95 26.33
N THR A 309 -1.23 10.78 26.24
CA THR A 309 0.07 10.37 25.69
C THR A 309 1.18 10.81 26.65
N PRO A 310 1.66 9.93 27.53
CA PRO A 310 2.62 10.34 28.57
C PRO A 310 4.02 10.62 28.03
N ARG A 311 4.40 9.98 26.90
CA ARG A 311 5.73 10.09 26.29
C ARG A 311 5.70 9.73 24.80
N LEU A 312 6.71 10.19 24.07
CA LEU A 312 7.02 9.67 22.75
C LEU A 312 7.47 8.20 22.83
N PRO A 313 7.29 7.41 21.74
CA PRO A 313 7.58 5.99 21.80
C PRO A 313 9.10 5.72 21.71
N SER A 314 9.50 4.63 22.35
CA SER A 314 10.88 4.20 22.53
C SER A 314 11.24 3.06 21.59
N SER A 315 12.53 2.76 21.46
CA SER A 315 12.97 1.56 20.75
C SER A 315 12.39 0.27 21.36
N ALA A 316 12.19 0.23 22.68
CA ALA A 316 11.58 -0.91 23.35
C ALA A 316 10.08 -1.08 23.02
N ASP A 317 9.34 0.02 22.84
CA ASP A 317 7.93 -0.04 22.45
C ASP A 317 7.78 -0.56 21.01
N VAL A 318 8.65 -0.09 20.11
CA VAL A 318 8.72 -0.61 18.73
C VAL A 318 9.05 -2.09 18.76
N GLU A 319 10.02 -2.51 19.58
CA GLU A 319 10.42 -3.91 19.57
C GLU A 319 9.38 -4.86 20.20
N PHE A 320 8.67 -4.40 21.23
CA PHE A 320 7.51 -5.13 21.73
C PHE A 320 6.44 -5.26 20.64
N CYS A 321 6.11 -4.16 19.96
CA CYS A 321 5.12 -4.16 18.88
C CYS A 321 5.50 -5.19 17.78
N LEU A 322 6.76 -5.18 17.33
CA LEU A 322 7.27 -6.13 16.33
C LEU A 322 7.30 -7.59 16.82
N SER A 323 7.23 -7.84 18.13
CA SER A 323 7.17 -9.20 18.69
C SER A 323 5.79 -9.86 18.53
N LEU A 324 4.73 -9.07 18.32
CA LEU A 324 3.37 -9.59 18.13
C LEU A 324 3.27 -10.32 16.79
N THR A 325 2.90 -11.60 16.81
CA THR A 325 2.84 -12.43 15.59
C THR A 325 1.53 -12.30 14.83
N GLN A 326 0.46 -11.83 15.48
CA GLN A 326 -0.85 -11.66 14.85
C GLN A 326 -0.92 -10.27 14.21
N TYR A 327 -1.16 -10.22 12.89
CA TYR A 327 -1.40 -8.95 12.20
C TYR A 327 -2.58 -8.21 12.83
N GLU A 328 -3.66 -8.96 13.03
CA GLU A 328 -4.93 -8.52 13.58
C GLU A 328 -5.53 -9.60 14.49
N SER A 329 -6.44 -9.20 15.40
CA SER A 329 -7.16 -10.11 16.29
C SER A 329 -8.63 -9.72 16.47
N ASP A 330 -9.42 -10.64 17.05
CA ASP A 330 -10.81 -10.53 17.50
C ASP A 330 -11.67 -9.46 16.80
N SER A 331 -11.86 -8.30 17.42
CA SER A 331 -12.80 -7.27 17.00
C SER A 331 -12.40 -6.59 15.68
N MET A 332 -11.14 -6.72 15.27
CA MET A 332 -10.56 -6.05 14.10
C MET A 332 -10.80 -4.54 14.10
N ASP A 333 -10.89 -3.94 15.28
CA ASP A 333 -11.10 -2.51 15.48
C ASP A 333 -10.10 -1.94 16.52
N LYS A 334 -10.31 -0.72 17.00
CA LYS A 334 -9.50 -0.08 18.05
C LYS A 334 -9.47 -0.85 19.38
N ALA A 335 -10.39 -1.77 19.63
CA ALA A 335 -10.44 -2.60 20.84
C ALA A 335 -9.66 -3.94 20.72
N ALA A 336 -9.04 -4.20 19.56
CA ALA A 336 -8.33 -5.46 19.32
C ALA A 336 -7.10 -5.62 20.23
N ASN A 337 -7.03 -6.74 20.97
CA ASN A 337 -5.92 -7.07 21.87
C ASN A 337 -4.90 -7.98 21.18
N PHE A 338 -3.62 -7.83 21.49
CA PHE A 338 -2.53 -8.60 20.91
C PHE A 338 -2.44 -8.52 19.37
N SER A 339 -3.01 -7.45 18.80
CA SER A 339 -2.96 -7.11 17.37
C SER A 339 -1.74 -6.24 17.09
N PHE A 340 -0.88 -6.67 16.15
CA PHE A 340 0.24 -5.87 15.67
C PHE A 340 -0.24 -4.55 15.11
N ARG A 341 -1.24 -4.57 14.22
CA ARG A 341 -1.82 -3.36 13.60
C ARG A 341 -2.30 -2.40 14.68
N ASN A 342 -3.12 -2.87 15.63
CA ASN A 342 -3.72 -2.00 16.65
C ASN A 342 -2.68 -1.45 17.66
N THR A 343 -1.63 -2.21 17.94
CA THR A 343 -0.51 -1.78 18.78
C THR A 343 0.34 -0.74 18.06
N LEU A 344 0.64 -0.94 16.77
CA LEU A 344 1.42 0.02 15.98
C LEU A 344 0.65 1.32 15.74
N GLU A 345 -0.63 1.22 15.41
CA GLU A 345 -1.53 2.37 15.26
C GLU A 345 -1.63 3.17 16.57
N GLY A 346 -1.64 2.47 17.70
CA GLY A 346 -1.43 3.08 19.02
C GLY A 346 -2.67 3.14 19.90
N PHE A 347 -3.66 2.27 19.66
CA PHE A 347 -4.80 2.07 20.56
C PHE A 347 -4.55 0.96 21.59
N ALA A 348 -3.60 0.07 21.31
CA ALA A 348 -3.10 -0.90 22.27
C ALA A 348 -1.76 -0.49 22.88
N SER A 349 -1.56 -0.90 24.14
CA SER A 349 -0.35 -0.62 24.88
C SER A 349 0.84 -1.39 24.28
N PRO A 350 1.95 -0.72 23.94
CA PRO A 350 3.16 -1.38 23.44
C PRO A 350 3.99 -2.01 24.59
N LEU A 351 3.36 -2.25 25.74
CA LEU A 351 3.93 -2.99 26.87
C LEU A 351 3.18 -4.30 27.13
N THR A 352 1.89 -4.36 26.80
CA THR A 352 1.02 -5.49 27.11
C THR A 352 0.26 -6.02 25.90
N GLY A 353 0.16 -5.25 24.82
CA GLY A 353 -0.67 -5.54 23.66
C GLY A 353 -2.17 -5.35 23.92
N ILE A 354 -2.57 -4.83 25.08
CA ILE A 354 -3.98 -4.67 25.46
C ILE A 354 -4.46 -3.28 25.04
N ALA A 355 -5.63 -3.22 24.39
CA ALA A 355 -6.31 -1.99 24.01
C ALA A 355 -6.72 -1.16 25.24
N ASP A 356 -6.46 0.15 25.19
CA ASP A 356 -6.81 1.09 26.25
C ASP A 356 -7.33 2.38 25.62
N ALA A 357 -8.65 2.58 25.65
CA ALA A 357 -9.31 3.75 25.09
C ALA A 357 -8.91 5.08 25.76
N SER A 358 -8.29 5.04 26.95
CA SER A 358 -7.83 6.23 27.66
C SER A 358 -6.41 6.67 27.27
N GLN A 359 -5.66 5.79 26.61
CA GLN A 359 -4.25 6.00 26.26
C GLN A 359 -4.06 6.00 24.74
N SER A 360 -2.98 6.62 24.31
CA SER A 360 -2.57 6.60 22.91
C SER A 360 -1.04 6.52 22.85
N SER A 361 -0.55 5.52 22.14
CA SER A 361 0.86 5.13 22.05
C SER A 361 1.34 5.19 20.59
N MET A 362 2.60 4.81 20.33
CA MET A 362 3.12 4.54 18.97
C MET A 362 2.76 5.61 17.94
N HIS A 363 2.02 5.27 16.88
CA HIS A 363 1.62 6.21 15.84
C HIS A 363 0.74 7.35 16.39
N ASN A 364 -0.31 7.03 17.14
CA ASN A 364 -1.22 8.01 17.72
C ASN A 364 -0.51 8.97 18.68
N ALA A 365 0.47 8.48 19.45
CA ALA A 365 1.25 9.30 20.36
C ALA A 365 1.98 10.44 19.63
N LEU A 366 2.54 10.20 18.45
CA LEU A 366 3.22 11.26 17.70
C LEU A 366 2.25 12.32 17.18
N HIS A 367 1.10 11.90 16.64
CA HIS A 367 0.04 12.83 16.21
C HIS A 367 -0.42 13.74 17.35
N ILE A 368 -0.69 13.16 18.52
CA ILE A 368 -1.12 13.90 19.71
C ILE A 368 0.01 14.80 20.21
N TYR A 369 1.25 14.30 20.24
CA TYR A 369 2.42 15.02 20.73
C TYR A 369 2.62 16.37 20.02
N MET A 370 2.34 16.44 18.72
CA MET A 370 2.49 17.65 17.90
C MET A 370 1.54 18.79 18.31
N ASN A 371 0.44 18.47 18.99
CA ASN A 371 -0.56 19.40 19.52
C ASN A 371 -0.88 20.57 18.57
N GLY A 372 -1.59 20.26 17.49
CA GLY A 372 -1.91 21.21 16.43
C GLY A 372 -2.64 20.53 15.28
N THR A 373 -2.32 20.92 14.06
CA THR A 373 -2.93 20.37 12.85
C THR A 373 -2.70 18.85 12.74
N MET A 374 -1.50 18.34 13.07
CA MET A 374 -1.18 16.90 13.13
C MET A 374 -2.07 16.09 14.09
N SER A 375 -2.70 16.73 15.08
CA SER A 375 -3.49 16.05 16.11
C SER A 375 -4.96 15.86 15.71
N GLN A 376 -5.38 16.44 14.58
CA GLN A 376 -6.73 16.29 14.04
C GLN A 376 -6.69 15.25 12.93
N VAL A 377 -7.36 14.10 13.09
CA VAL A 377 -7.29 13.00 12.11
C VAL A 377 -7.53 13.50 10.68
N PRO A 378 -8.66 14.17 10.34
CA PRO A 378 -8.93 14.57 8.96
C PRO A 378 -8.00 15.67 8.44
N GLY A 379 -7.39 16.44 9.35
CA GLY A 379 -6.52 17.57 9.00
C GLY A 379 -5.02 17.24 9.05
N SER A 380 -4.63 16.06 9.53
CA SER A 380 -3.26 15.77 9.96
C SER A 380 -2.25 15.87 8.81
N ALA A 381 -2.62 15.41 7.62
CA ALA A 381 -1.78 15.43 6.42
C ALA A 381 -1.40 16.84 5.92
N ASN A 382 -2.08 17.90 6.40
CA ASN A 382 -1.67 19.29 6.10
C ASN A 382 -0.26 19.61 6.62
N ASP A 383 0.16 18.95 7.70
CA ASP A 383 1.50 19.11 8.25
C ASP A 383 2.50 18.19 7.52
N PRO A 384 3.59 18.70 6.94
CA PRO A 384 4.56 17.89 6.22
C PRO A 384 5.30 16.85 7.09
N ILE A 385 5.24 16.97 8.42
CA ILE A 385 5.74 15.91 9.32
C ILE A 385 4.97 14.60 9.13
N PHE A 386 3.70 14.66 8.70
CA PHE A 386 2.88 13.48 8.38
C PHE A 386 3.62 12.50 7.48
N LEU A 387 4.24 12.99 6.39
CA LEU A 387 4.95 12.15 5.42
C LEU A 387 6.09 11.34 6.08
N LEU A 388 6.88 12.00 6.91
CA LEU A 388 8.05 11.41 7.56
C LEU A 388 7.64 10.41 8.64
N HIS A 389 6.59 10.75 9.37
CA HIS A 389 5.99 9.92 10.39
C HIS A 389 5.44 8.62 9.78
N HIS A 390 4.56 8.73 8.79
CA HIS A 390 3.95 7.56 8.16
C HIS A 390 4.97 6.74 7.36
N ALA A 391 6.01 7.36 6.78
CA ALA A 391 7.10 6.60 6.17
C ALA A 391 7.85 5.74 7.19
N PHE A 392 8.00 6.21 8.44
CA PHE A 392 8.59 5.40 9.52
C PHE A 392 7.63 4.33 10.05
N VAL A 393 6.34 4.62 10.15
CA VAL A 393 5.31 3.60 10.47
C VAL A 393 5.30 2.49 9.43
N ASP A 394 5.40 2.83 8.14
CA ASP A 394 5.52 1.86 7.05
C ASP A 394 6.86 1.07 7.10
N SER A 395 7.95 1.68 7.59
CA SER A 395 9.21 0.98 7.87
C SER A 395 9.04 -0.07 8.99
N ILE A 396 8.27 0.22 10.04
CA ILE A 396 7.98 -0.74 11.10
C ILE A 396 7.06 -1.86 10.56
N PHE A 397 6.10 -1.54 9.70
CA PHE A 397 5.30 -2.55 9.02
C PHE A 397 6.14 -3.47 8.14
N GLU A 398 7.08 -2.93 7.35
CA GLU A 398 8.03 -3.73 6.58
C GLU A 398 8.90 -4.63 7.48
N GLN A 399 9.39 -4.12 8.61
CA GLN A 399 10.12 -4.94 9.59
C GLN A 399 9.30 -6.12 10.08
N TRP A 400 8.02 -5.91 10.37
CA TRP A 400 7.12 -6.96 10.80
C TRP A 400 6.90 -8.01 9.70
N LEU A 401 6.69 -7.60 8.45
CA LEU A 401 6.57 -8.50 7.31
C LEU A 401 7.84 -9.34 7.10
N ARG A 402 9.03 -8.74 7.22
CA ARG A 402 10.31 -9.45 7.13
C ARG A 402 10.53 -10.41 8.29
N ARG A 403 10.07 -10.07 9.48
CA ARG A 403 10.26 -10.88 10.68
C ARG A 403 9.36 -12.11 10.70
N HIS A 404 8.09 -11.95 10.34
CA HIS A 404 7.09 -13.01 10.51
C HIS A 404 6.76 -13.76 9.22
N HIS A 405 7.12 -13.21 8.04
CA HIS A 405 6.83 -13.79 6.73
C HIS A 405 5.37 -14.32 6.62
N PRO A 406 4.37 -13.50 6.96
CA PRO A 406 2.98 -13.97 6.99
C PRO A 406 2.51 -14.34 5.59
N LEU A 407 1.60 -15.31 5.53
CA LEU A 407 0.83 -15.57 4.31
C LEU A 407 -0.17 -14.42 4.09
N GLN A 408 -0.52 -14.17 2.82
CA GLN A 408 -1.48 -13.10 2.47
C GLN A 408 -2.86 -13.34 3.08
N GLU A 409 -3.21 -14.60 3.34
CA GLU A 409 -4.44 -15.04 4.00
C GLU A 409 -4.53 -14.68 5.48
N VAL A 410 -3.44 -14.22 6.09
CA VAL A 410 -3.47 -13.65 7.44
C VAL A 410 -4.23 -12.32 7.44
N TYR A 411 -4.25 -11.60 6.31
CA TYR A 411 -5.05 -10.39 6.20
C TYR A 411 -6.56 -10.74 6.15
N PRO A 412 -7.43 -10.10 6.96
CA PRO A 412 -8.83 -10.49 7.08
C PRO A 412 -9.61 -10.47 5.76
N GLU A 413 -10.14 -11.61 5.35
CA GLU A 413 -10.98 -11.72 4.13
C GLU A 413 -12.37 -11.07 4.31
N ALA A 414 -12.94 -11.17 5.52
CA ALA A 414 -14.32 -10.80 5.82
C ALA A 414 -14.49 -10.31 7.27
N ASN A 415 -15.64 -9.69 7.54
CA ASN A 415 -16.09 -9.19 8.85
C ASN A 415 -15.24 -8.06 9.46
N ALA A 416 -14.23 -7.54 8.75
CA ALA A 416 -13.56 -6.33 9.18
C ALA A 416 -14.53 -5.12 9.07
N PRO A 417 -14.26 -4.01 9.80
CA PRO A 417 -14.96 -2.76 9.59
C PRO A 417 -15.05 -2.38 8.11
N ILE A 418 -16.11 -1.67 7.73
CA ILE A 418 -16.42 -1.36 6.33
C ILE A 418 -15.20 -0.78 5.60
N GLY A 419 -14.86 -1.32 4.44
CA GLY A 419 -13.70 -0.90 3.65
C GLY A 419 -12.39 -1.62 3.96
N HIS A 420 -12.28 -2.38 5.07
CA HIS A 420 -11.01 -2.97 5.50
C HIS A 420 -10.82 -4.45 5.15
N ASN A 421 -11.83 -5.14 4.61
CA ASN A 421 -11.67 -6.51 4.10
C ASN A 421 -10.59 -6.60 3.01
N ARG A 422 -9.92 -7.75 2.89
CA ARG A 422 -8.80 -7.99 1.96
C ARG A 422 -9.10 -7.55 0.54
N GLU A 423 -10.28 -7.92 0.05
CA GLU A 423 -10.72 -7.68 -1.33
C GLU A 423 -11.51 -6.37 -1.51
N SER A 424 -11.68 -5.57 -0.45
CA SER A 424 -12.29 -4.25 -0.56
C SER A 424 -11.33 -3.29 -1.27
N TYR A 425 -11.87 -2.47 -2.17
CA TYR A 425 -11.11 -1.39 -2.76
C TYR A 425 -10.92 -0.26 -1.75
N MET A 426 -9.69 0.24 -1.65
CA MET A 426 -9.31 1.32 -0.74
C MET A 426 -9.92 2.65 -1.21
N VAL A 427 -10.73 3.25 -0.34
CA VAL A 427 -11.29 4.60 -0.55
C VAL A 427 -10.18 5.65 -0.40
N PRO A 428 -10.15 6.75 -1.17
CA PRO A 428 -10.97 7.06 -2.32
C PRO A 428 -10.17 6.86 -3.62
N PHE A 429 -9.22 5.92 -3.65
CA PHE A 429 -8.25 5.85 -4.73
C PHE A 429 -8.91 5.45 -6.06
N ILE A 430 -8.56 6.17 -7.13
CA ILE A 430 -8.83 5.84 -8.52
C ILE A 430 -7.52 6.03 -9.31
N PRO A 431 -6.98 4.98 -9.95
CA PRO A 431 -7.55 3.65 -10.18
C PRO A 431 -7.71 2.83 -8.89
N LEU A 432 -8.35 1.67 -9.00
CA LEU A 432 -8.75 0.87 -7.85
C LEU A 432 -7.64 -0.04 -7.35
N TYR A 433 -7.50 -0.11 -6.03
CA TYR A 433 -6.48 -0.89 -5.32
C TYR A 433 -7.13 -1.64 -4.16
N ARG A 434 -6.82 -2.92 -3.96
CA ARG A 434 -7.36 -3.73 -2.86
C ARG A 434 -6.43 -3.73 -1.66
N ASN A 435 -6.96 -3.79 -0.45
CA ASN A 435 -6.13 -3.84 0.77
C ASN A 435 -5.08 -4.97 0.71
N GLY A 436 -5.50 -6.17 0.28
CA GLY A 436 -4.63 -7.34 0.21
C GLY A 436 -3.45 -7.20 -0.74
N ASP A 437 -3.55 -6.38 -1.79
CA ASP A 437 -2.48 -6.17 -2.77
C ASP A 437 -1.28 -5.40 -2.17
N PHE A 438 -1.48 -4.72 -1.04
CA PHE A 438 -0.47 -3.90 -0.36
C PHE A 438 -0.01 -4.52 0.96
N PHE A 439 -0.52 -5.71 1.30
CA PHE A 439 -0.03 -6.57 2.38
C PHE A 439 1.10 -7.49 1.88
N ILE A 440 2.12 -6.90 1.27
CA ILE A 440 3.29 -7.58 0.65
C ILE A 440 4.59 -6.83 1.02
N SER A 441 5.77 -7.36 0.71
CA SER A 441 7.01 -6.62 1.00
C SER A 441 7.08 -5.30 0.20
N SER A 442 7.60 -4.24 0.82
CA SER A 442 7.97 -2.98 0.15
C SER A 442 8.87 -3.21 -1.07
N ARG A 443 9.71 -4.25 -1.06
CA ARG A 443 10.59 -4.60 -2.18
C ARG A 443 9.83 -5.09 -3.41
N ASP A 444 8.70 -5.77 -3.20
CA ASP A 444 7.79 -6.17 -4.29
C ASP A 444 7.06 -4.96 -4.89
N LEU A 445 7.01 -3.85 -4.14
CA LEU A 445 6.51 -2.55 -4.56
C LEU A 445 7.65 -1.61 -5.05
N GLY A 446 8.88 -2.10 -5.15
CA GLY A 446 10.00 -1.33 -5.71
C GLY A 446 10.60 -0.27 -4.80
N TYR A 447 10.45 -0.38 -3.49
CA TYR A 447 11.19 0.46 -2.54
C TYR A 447 11.69 -0.33 -1.33
N ASP A 448 12.64 0.24 -0.61
CA ASP A 448 13.19 -0.29 0.63
C ASP A 448 13.56 0.87 1.58
N TYR A 449 14.01 0.54 2.78
CA TYR A 449 14.42 1.48 3.81
C TYR A 449 15.88 1.28 4.18
N SER A 450 16.63 2.38 4.31
CA SER A 450 18.06 2.31 4.65
C SER A 450 18.34 1.65 5.99
N ASN A 451 17.48 1.82 7.01
CA ASN A 451 17.63 1.14 8.30
C ASN A 451 17.41 -0.37 8.25
N LEU A 452 16.87 -0.92 7.16
CA LEU A 452 16.56 -2.35 7.02
C LEU A 452 17.47 -3.08 6.03
N GLN A 453 18.42 -2.40 5.41
CA GLN A 453 19.37 -3.04 4.49
C GLN A 453 20.44 -3.85 5.22
N ASP A 454 20.82 -3.43 6.43
CA ASP A 454 21.85 -4.12 7.22
C ASP A 454 21.34 -5.44 7.83
N SER A 455 20.03 -5.62 8.00
CA SER A 455 19.46 -6.86 8.58
C SER A 455 19.50 -8.07 7.63
N GLU A 456 19.86 -7.89 6.35
CA GLU A 456 20.06 -9.00 5.42
C GLU A 456 21.34 -9.80 5.71
N GLN A 457 22.37 -9.15 6.28
CA GLN A 457 23.56 -9.86 6.76
C GLN A 457 23.21 -10.79 7.93
N ASP A 458 22.28 -10.37 8.79
CA ASP A 458 21.80 -11.17 9.93
C ASP A 458 20.94 -12.35 9.46
N ILE A 459 20.07 -12.23 8.45
CA ILE A 459 19.27 -13.38 7.96
C ILE A 459 20.16 -14.49 7.38
N PHE A 460 21.20 -14.14 6.61
CA PHE A 460 22.13 -15.15 6.10
C PHE A 460 22.95 -15.79 7.23
N GLN A 461 23.39 -15.00 8.22
CA GLN A 461 24.16 -15.51 9.36
C GLN A 461 23.32 -16.34 10.34
N ASP A 462 22.13 -15.89 10.69
CA ASP A 462 21.32 -16.46 11.77
C ASP A 462 20.42 -17.60 11.29
N TYR A 463 19.95 -17.55 10.04
CA TYR A 463 19.06 -18.57 9.51
C TYR A 463 19.76 -19.48 8.49
N ILE A 464 20.35 -18.95 7.43
CA ILE A 464 20.83 -19.80 6.32
C ILE A 464 22.09 -20.59 6.71
N LYS A 465 23.04 -19.95 7.40
CA LYS A 465 24.33 -20.56 7.74
C LYS A 465 24.21 -21.79 8.65
N PRO A 466 23.39 -21.81 9.72
CA PRO A 466 23.18 -23.03 10.52
C PRO A 466 22.61 -24.20 9.70
N TYR A 467 21.65 -23.95 8.81
CA TYR A 467 21.09 -25.00 7.94
C TYR A 467 22.12 -25.53 6.94
N LEU A 468 22.94 -24.67 6.34
CA LEU A 468 24.02 -25.08 5.43
C LEU A 468 25.11 -25.87 6.18
N GLU A 469 25.48 -25.44 7.38
CA GLU A 469 26.43 -26.17 8.22
C GLU A 469 25.87 -27.54 8.62
N GLN A 470 24.58 -27.62 9.00
CA GLN A 470 23.93 -28.88 9.32
C GLN A 470 23.84 -29.81 8.09
N ALA A 471 23.47 -29.28 6.93
CA ALA A 471 23.45 -30.03 5.67
C ALA A 471 24.84 -30.56 5.30
N SER A 472 25.88 -29.74 5.44
CA SER A 472 27.27 -30.15 5.17
C SER A 472 27.78 -31.22 6.13
N ARG A 473 27.30 -31.27 7.38
CA ARG A 473 27.63 -32.34 8.34
C ARG A 473 26.92 -33.65 8.03
N ILE A 474 25.70 -33.61 7.49
CA ILE A 474 24.90 -34.80 7.18
C ILE A 474 25.32 -35.43 5.85
N TRP A 475 25.78 -34.62 4.89
CA TRP A 475 26.11 -35.07 3.53
C TRP A 475 27.12 -36.23 3.46
N PRO A 476 28.23 -36.25 4.24
CA PRO A 476 29.18 -37.36 4.24
C PRO A 476 28.57 -38.67 4.75
N TRP A 477 27.63 -38.61 5.70
CA TRP A 477 26.95 -39.79 6.24
C TRP A 477 25.97 -40.38 5.24
N LEU A 478 25.22 -39.54 4.52
CA LEU A 478 24.32 -39.99 3.45
C LEU A 478 25.09 -40.67 2.32
N ILE A 479 26.22 -40.08 1.90
CA ILE A 479 27.12 -40.70 0.91
C ILE A 479 27.69 -42.02 1.45
N GLY A 480 28.17 -42.04 2.70
CA GLY A 480 28.68 -43.25 3.34
C GLY A 480 27.65 -44.37 3.41
N ALA A 481 26.41 -44.05 3.80
CA ALA A 481 25.30 -45.00 3.84
C ALA A 481 24.95 -45.54 2.44
N ALA A 482 24.95 -44.69 1.41
CA ALA A 482 24.70 -45.10 0.04
C ALA A 482 25.80 -46.05 -0.50
N VAL A 483 27.07 -45.77 -0.19
CA VAL A 483 28.20 -46.63 -0.56
C VAL A 483 28.12 -47.97 0.17
N VAL A 484 27.88 -47.98 1.48
CA VAL A 484 27.74 -49.22 2.27
C VAL A 484 26.55 -50.04 1.79
N GLY A 485 25.40 -49.41 1.56
CA GLY A 485 24.22 -50.06 0.99
C GLY A 485 24.51 -50.69 -0.37
N SER A 486 25.24 -49.99 -1.25
CA SER A 486 25.64 -50.50 -2.56
C SER A 486 26.57 -51.73 -2.44
N VAL A 487 27.55 -51.67 -1.54
CA VAL A 487 28.47 -52.80 -1.29
C VAL A 487 27.73 -54.01 -0.72
N LEU A 488 26.84 -53.80 0.26
CA LEU A 488 26.02 -54.88 0.84
C LEU A 488 25.14 -55.54 -0.23
N THR A 489 24.53 -54.75 -1.10
CA THR A 489 23.69 -55.25 -2.19
C THR A 489 24.49 -56.10 -3.17
N ILE A 490 25.72 -55.69 -3.51
CA ILE A 490 26.62 -56.46 -4.37
C ILE A 490 27.05 -57.77 -3.69
N VAL A 491 27.39 -57.73 -2.40
CA VAL A 491 27.82 -58.92 -1.65
C VAL A 491 26.67 -59.92 -1.51
N LEU A 492 25.48 -59.46 -1.13
CA LEU A 492 24.27 -60.29 -1.03
C LEU A 492 23.88 -60.86 -2.40
N GLY A 493 23.98 -60.06 -3.48
CA GLY A 493 23.77 -60.53 -4.85
C GLY A 493 24.75 -61.61 -5.27
N ARG A 494 26.03 -61.50 -4.89
CA ARG A 494 27.05 -62.52 -5.16
C ARG A 494 26.84 -63.79 -4.34
N LEU A 495 26.48 -63.67 -3.06
CA LEU A 495 26.19 -64.82 -2.18
C LEU A 495 24.94 -65.58 -2.65
N THR A 496 23.86 -64.88 -3.00
CA THR A 496 22.65 -65.49 -3.54
C THR A 496 22.92 -66.17 -4.90
N SER A 497 23.69 -65.55 -5.78
CA SER A 497 24.14 -66.15 -7.05
C SER A 497 24.98 -67.41 -6.84
N GLN A 498 25.91 -67.41 -5.87
CA GLN A 498 26.71 -68.59 -5.53
C GLN A 498 25.89 -69.72 -4.91
N LEU A 499 24.93 -69.39 -4.04
CA LEU A 499 23.98 -70.35 -3.46
C LEU A 499 23.07 -70.95 -4.55
N CYS A 500 22.55 -70.13 -5.46
CA CYS A 500 21.78 -70.59 -6.61
C CYS A 500 22.63 -71.46 -7.55
N ARG A 501 23.90 -71.11 -7.82
CA ARG A 501 24.82 -71.96 -8.60
C ARG A 501 25.11 -73.30 -7.91
N ARG A 502 25.29 -73.32 -6.58
CA ARG A 502 25.45 -74.57 -5.81
C ARG A 502 24.19 -75.43 -5.84
N ARG A 503 23.00 -74.81 -5.80
CA ARG A 503 21.71 -75.50 -5.92
C ARG A 503 21.52 -76.09 -7.32
N LYS A 504 21.83 -75.32 -8.38
CA LYS A 504 21.78 -75.76 -9.78
C LYS A 504 22.79 -76.88 -10.09
N ARG A 505 23.97 -76.87 -9.45
CA ARG A 505 24.98 -77.94 -9.59
C ARG A 505 24.61 -79.24 -8.86
N LYS A 506 23.70 -79.19 -7.88
CA LYS A 506 23.10 -80.37 -7.22
C LYS A 506 21.90 -80.95 -7.98
N GLN A 507 21.37 -80.23 -8.98
CA GLN A 507 20.10 -80.56 -9.65
C GLN A 507 20.27 -80.92 -11.14
N LEU A 508 21.52 -81.04 -11.63
CA LEU A 508 21.83 -81.36 -13.02
C LEU A 508 22.63 -82.67 -13.08
N HIS A 509 21.93 -83.78 -12.86
CA HIS A 509 22.27 -85.08 -13.42
C HIS A 509 20.95 -85.74 -13.83
N GLU A 510 20.89 -86.23 -15.08
CA GLU A 510 19.74 -86.88 -15.74
C GLU A 510 18.62 -85.90 -16.17
N GLU A 511 18.20 -85.80 -17.43
CA GLU A 511 18.18 -86.72 -18.56
C GLU A 511 18.19 -85.93 -19.90
N ARG A 512 18.82 -86.52 -20.92
CA ARG A 512 18.72 -86.11 -22.34
C ARG A 512 17.67 -86.99 -23.01
N GLN A 513 16.81 -86.43 -23.86
CA GLN A 513 16.54 -87.02 -25.18
C GLN A 513 15.96 -86.00 -26.19
N PRO A 514 16.27 -86.13 -27.50
CA PRO A 514 16.03 -85.12 -28.54
C PRO A 514 14.92 -85.51 -29.53
N LEU A 515 14.35 -84.54 -30.26
CA LEU A 515 13.59 -84.77 -31.49
C LEU A 515 13.90 -83.69 -32.56
N LEU A 516 14.65 -84.16 -33.57
CA LEU A 516 14.57 -83.96 -35.03
C LEU A 516 14.29 -82.60 -35.70
N MET A 517 15.06 -82.39 -36.78
CA MET A 517 15.05 -81.37 -37.86
C MET A 517 13.70 -81.28 -38.63
N GLU A 518 13.33 -80.15 -39.26
CA GLU A 518 13.72 -79.61 -40.59
C GLU A 518 13.14 -78.16 -40.71
N LYS A 519 13.85 -77.11 -41.16
CA LYS A 519 14.27 -76.64 -42.52
C LYS A 519 13.17 -75.89 -43.31
N GLU A 520 13.61 -74.85 -44.04
CA GLU A 520 12.92 -73.95 -45.02
C GLU A 520 12.27 -72.67 -44.42
N ASP A 521 12.34 -71.46 -45.00
CA ASP A 521 13.09 -70.90 -46.14
C ASP A 521 12.92 -69.35 -46.18
N TYR A 522 13.86 -68.69 -46.88
CA TYR A 522 13.75 -67.48 -47.73
C TYR A 522 13.26 -66.07 -47.26
N HIS A 523 14.12 -65.08 -47.57
CA HIS A 523 13.92 -63.76 -48.24
C HIS A 523 12.77 -62.81 -47.80
N SER A 524 12.82 -61.48 -47.98
CA SER A 524 13.80 -60.45 -48.37
C SER A 524 13.04 -59.11 -48.46
N LEU A 525 13.77 -58.00 -48.60
CA LEU A 525 13.35 -56.72 -49.21
C LEU A 525 12.26 -55.90 -48.46
N LEU A 526 12.14 -54.58 -48.57
CA LEU A 526 12.95 -53.40 -48.92
C LEU A 526 11.91 -52.26 -49.02
N TYR A 527 12.25 -51.03 -48.63
CA TYR A 527 11.63 -49.76 -49.11
C TYR A 527 10.15 -49.51 -48.75
N GLN A 528 9.59 -48.29 -48.73
CA GLN A 528 9.99 -46.89 -48.53
C GLN A 528 8.65 -46.11 -48.57
N THR A 529 8.68 -44.86 -48.11
CA THR A 529 7.75 -43.74 -48.41
C THR A 529 6.38 -43.65 -47.74
N HIS A 530 6.33 -42.63 -46.87
CA HIS A 530 5.27 -41.69 -46.49
C HIS A 530 4.05 -41.55 -47.42
N VAL A 531 2.88 -41.47 -46.76
CA VAL A 531 1.96 -40.31 -46.82
C VAL A 531 1.61 -39.94 -45.38
#